data_AF-A0A368KIG7-F1
#
_entry.id   AF-A0A368KIG7-F1
#
_cell.length_a   1.000
_cell.length_b   1.000
_cell.length_c   1.000
_cell.angle_alpha   90.00
_cell.angle_beta   90.00
_cell.angle_gamma   90.00
#
_symmetry.space_group_name_H-M   'P 1'
#
loop_
_entity.id
_entity.type
_entity.pdbx_description
1 polymer ?
#
loop_
_entity_poly.entity_id
_entity_poly.type
_entity_poly.pdbx_seq_one_letter_code
_entity_poly.pdbx_strand_id
1 'polypeptide(L)'
;MKRLLRLPSTWLGLPILFACGLTWLTYDLSADYLQGLLLLTVLAAAIILFDVQAGVRLPEFAQFRARRYAGTREAFLALALAWLIVLFCVLDLALFPIPLFDKPSAYAVMEGGRAHIRHVSDMCWVLPPIGLLCARSRRLRSALIAIGFVFPVLVIDRNRLFATFFSFALVLVLRRDGALPLPWKTLLALAFAGGSIFSILGILRSGPLEYITLPFSATYHAAPQGIKWLLLYASAGPYNFSAILAKGYLNPDFLINQLVPLHGSVVTAGTSIPLDASNINVGTEFLPFLMAFGPVGAALAVLALYAMLLWSVQRLRQAVPLFSLLMFLRVSYVCVMSPFAPQAFTWTNFGFIGICLLLPVMANWLPNRKAPAAAPAPSSPSLQRVPDHGTR
;
A
#
# COMPACT_ATOMS: atom_id res chain seq x y z
N MET A 1 17.32 -3.30 -14.81
CA MET A 1 16.18 -2.61 -14.17
C MET A 1 14.80 -3.17 -14.54
N LYS A 2 14.41 -3.29 -15.83
CA LYS A 2 13.05 -3.77 -16.21
C LYS A 2 12.68 -5.16 -15.66
N ARG A 3 13.67 -6.06 -15.53
CA ARG A 3 13.46 -7.42 -14.98
C ARG A 3 13.29 -7.42 -13.46
N LEU A 4 13.89 -6.46 -12.73
CA LEU A 4 13.78 -6.35 -11.27
C LEU A 4 12.40 -5.87 -10.84
N LEU A 5 11.82 -4.88 -11.52
CA LEU A 5 10.45 -4.41 -11.21
C LEU A 5 9.37 -5.47 -11.44
N ARG A 6 9.69 -6.54 -12.17
CA ARG A 6 8.79 -7.67 -12.41
C ARG A 6 8.96 -8.80 -11.39
N LEU A 7 9.95 -8.76 -10.52
CA LEU A 7 10.10 -9.68 -9.39
C LEU A 7 9.18 -9.22 -8.25
N PRO A 8 8.25 -10.06 -7.76
CA PRO A 8 7.43 -9.73 -6.59
C PRO A 8 8.27 -9.33 -5.36
N SER A 9 9.29 -10.10 -5.03
CA SER A 9 10.24 -9.89 -3.94
C SER A 9 10.90 -8.50 -3.93
N THR A 10 11.00 -7.81 -5.07
CA THR A 10 11.47 -6.42 -5.16
C THR A 10 10.65 -5.47 -4.29
N TRP A 11 9.36 -5.75 -4.09
CA TRP A 11 8.46 -4.90 -3.29
C TRP A 11 8.52 -5.16 -1.79
N LEU A 12 9.24 -6.20 -1.34
CA LEU A 12 9.35 -6.56 0.08
C LEU A 12 10.82 -6.67 0.52
N GLY A 13 11.60 -7.51 -0.18
CA GLY A 13 12.99 -7.78 0.16
C GLY A 13 13.89 -6.56 -0.01
N LEU A 14 13.81 -5.82 -1.13
CA LEU A 14 14.65 -4.62 -1.32
C LEU A 14 14.34 -3.51 -0.29
N PRO A 15 13.08 -3.18 0.02
CA PRO A 15 12.76 -2.26 1.11
C PRO A 15 13.33 -2.70 2.46
N ILE A 16 13.24 -3.98 2.82
CA ILE A 16 13.83 -4.50 4.07
C ILE A 16 15.35 -4.34 4.05
N LEU A 17 16.03 -4.78 2.99
CA LEU A 17 17.49 -4.66 2.86
C LEU A 17 17.94 -3.20 2.90
N PHE A 18 17.20 -2.31 2.23
CA PHE A 18 17.46 -0.87 2.24
C PHE A 18 17.31 -0.28 3.64
N ALA A 19 16.24 -0.61 4.36
CA ALA A 19 16.02 -0.15 5.72
C ALA A 19 17.08 -0.70 6.69
N CYS A 20 17.47 -1.97 6.57
CA CYS A 20 18.56 -2.56 7.36
C CYS A 20 19.90 -1.86 7.07
N GLY A 21 20.22 -1.61 5.80
CA GLY A 21 21.44 -0.88 5.41
C GLY A 21 21.45 0.56 5.92
N LEU A 22 20.32 1.26 5.84
CA LEU A 22 20.19 2.59 6.43
C LEU A 22 20.34 2.56 7.94
N THR A 23 19.79 1.54 8.62
CA THR A 23 19.92 1.38 10.07
C THR A 23 21.37 1.18 10.46
N TRP A 24 22.10 0.33 9.75
CA TRP A 24 23.54 0.14 9.95
C TRP A 24 24.35 1.44 9.80
N LEU A 25 23.98 2.30 8.86
CA LEU A 25 24.68 3.57 8.62
C LEU A 25 24.25 4.69 9.57
N THR A 26 23.03 4.64 10.10
CA THR A 26 22.41 5.70 10.89
C THR A 26 22.72 5.60 12.37
N TYR A 27 22.96 4.40 12.88
CA TYR A 27 23.18 4.16 14.31
C TYR A 27 24.54 3.50 14.57
N ASP A 28 25.15 3.86 15.69
CA ASP A 28 26.29 3.15 16.27
C ASP A 28 25.76 1.93 17.05
N LEU A 29 25.55 0.84 16.31
CA LEU A 29 24.89 -0.37 16.82
C LEU A 29 25.79 -1.20 17.73
N SER A 30 25.25 -1.69 18.84
CA SER A 30 25.88 -2.74 19.63
C SER A 30 25.85 -4.09 18.90
N ALA A 31 26.79 -4.98 19.25
CA ALA A 31 26.88 -6.31 18.64
C ALA A 31 25.57 -7.12 18.80
N ASP A 32 24.89 -6.97 19.93
CA ASP A 32 23.64 -7.68 20.23
C ASP A 32 22.49 -7.27 19.29
N TYR A 33 22.48 -6.01 18.84
CA TYR A 33 21.40 -5.49 17.98
C TYR A 33 21.57 -5.96 16.53
N LEU A 34 22.74 -6.49 16.17
CA LEU A 34 22.99 -7.01 14.83
C LEU A 34 22.18 -8.26 14.52
N GLN A 35 21.80 -9.03 15.53
CA GLN A 35 21.03 -10.26 15.35
C GLN A 35 19.68 -9.98 14.67
N GLY A 36 18.99 -8.91 15.07
CA GLY A 36 17.70 -8.53 14.47
C GLY A 36 17.84 -8.06 13.02
N LEU A 37 18.88 -7.29 12.72
CA LEU A 37 19.18 -6.85 11.35
C LEU A 37 19.56 -8.03 10.46
N LEU A 38 20.36 -8.96 10.98
CA LEU A 38 20.76 -10.17 10.27
C LEU A 38 19.55 -11.05 9.97
N LEU A 39 18.63 -11.24 10.93
CA LEU A 39 17.39 -11.97 10.71
C LEU A 39 16.57 -11.36 9.56
N LEU A 40 16.32 -10.06 9.59
CA LEU A 40 15.57 -9.36 8.53
C LEU A 40 16.29 -9.45 7.17
N THR A 41 17.62 -9.30 7.17
CA THR A 41 18.46 -9.37 5.96
C THR A 41 18.43 -10.76 5.33
N VAL A 42 18.58 -11.81 6.14
CA VAL A 42 18.54 -13.21 5.68
C VAL A 42 17.17 -13.55 5.12
N LEU A 43 16.09 -13.17 5.80
CA LEU A 43 14.72 -13.40 5.32
C LEU A 43 14.46 -12.68 3.99
N ALA A 44 14.87 -11.43 3.87
CA ALA A 44 14.73 -10.66 2.64
C ALA A 44 15.55 -11.26 1.48
N ALA A 45 16.79 -11.67 1.75
CA ALA A 45 17.64 -12.33 0.76
C ALA A 45 17.07 -13.69 0.33
N ALA A 46 16.57 -14.50 1.26
CA ALA A 46 15.94 -15.79 0.99
C ALA A 46 14.69 -15.64 0.10
N ILE A 47 13.86 -14.63 0.37
CA ILE A 47 12.68 -14.31 -0.45
C ILE A 47 13.09 -13.94 -1.87
N ILE A 48 14.08 -13.06 -2.04
CA ILE A 48 14.58 -12.66 -3.37
C ILE A 48 15.15 -13.87 -4.11
N LEU A 49 15.95 -14.69 -3.44
CA LEU A 49 16.56 -15.89 -4.02
C LEU A 49 15.49 -16.89 -4.47
N PHE A 50 14.49 -17.15 -3.64
CA PHE A 50 13.36 -18.02 -3.98
C PHE A 50 12.64 -17.53 -5.24
N ASP A 51 12.35 -16.24 -5.33
CA ASP A 51 11.63 -15.64 -6.47
C ASP A 51 12.43 -15.68 -7.79
N VAL A 52 13.75 -15.60 -7.68
CA VAL A 52 14.68 -15.77 -8.80
C VAL A 52 14.65 -17.23 -9.27
N GLN A 53 14.74 -18.19 -8.35
CA GLN A 53 14.75 -19.63 -8.65
C GLN A 53 13.40 -20.13 -9.18
N ALA A 54 12.30 -19.74 -8.53
CA ALA A 54 10.94 -20.11 -8.92
C ALA A 54 10.46 -19.40 -10.20
N GLY A 55 11.22 -18.43 -10.71
CA GLY A 55 10.89 -17.71 -11.94
C GLY A 55 9.60 -16.89 -11.85
N VAL A 56 9.14 -16.55 -10.65
CA VAL A 56 7.87 -15.81 -10.48
C VAL A 56 8.04 -14.39 -11.00
N ARG A 57 7.16 -13.99 -11.91
CA ARG A 57 7.17 -12.64 -12.48
C ARG A 57 5.77 -12.05 -12.50
N LEU A 58 5.69 -10.72 -12.36
CA LEU A 58 4.51 -9.97 -12.72
C LEU A 58 4.19 -10.15 -14.22
N PRO A 59 2.92 -9.97 -14.61
CA PRO A 59 2.53 -9.92 -16.01
C PRO A 59 3.36 -8.90 -16.80
N GLU A 60 3.38 -9.06 -18.12
CA GLU A 60 4.12 -8.14 -18.96
C GLU A 60 3.48 -6.75 -18.97
N PHE A 61 4.29 -5.69 -19.00
CA PHE A 61 3.81 -4.30 -19.06
C PHE A 61 2.91 -4.06 -20.29
N ALA A 62 3.12 -4.81 -21.38
CA ALA A 62 2.23 -4.79 -22.54
C ALA A 62 0.78 -5.14 -22.17
N GLN A 63 0.55 -6.08 -21.25
CA GLN A 63 -0.79 -6.48 -20.81
C GLN A 63 -1.47 -5.37 -19.99
N PHE A 64 -0.74 -4.74 -19.06
CA PHE A 64 -1.24 -3.58 -18.30
C PHE A 64 -1.62 -2.40 -19.20
N ARG A 65 -0.84 -2.17 -20.26
CA ARG A 65 -1.11 -1.11 -21.24
C ARG A 65 -2.30 -1.44 -22.15
N ALA A 66 -2.36 -2.68 -22.65
CA ALA A 66 -3.42 -3.13 -23.55
C ALA A 66 -4.80 -3.11 -22.89
N ARG A 67 -4.87 -3.32 -21.58
CA ARG A 67 -6.13 -3.29 -20.84
C ARG A 67 -6.73 -1.88 -20.80
N ARG A 68 -7.97 -1.76 -21.26
CA ARG A 68 -8.80 -0.54 -21.15
C ARG A 68 -9.94 -0.80 -20.17
N TYR A 69 -9.94 -0.11 -19.04
CA TYR A 69 -10.99 -0.23 -18.03
C TYR A 69 -12.15 0.73 -18.29
N ALA A 70 -11.89 1.92 -18.83
CA ALA A 70 -12.92 2.93 -19.07
C ALA A 70 -14.15 2.40 -19.85
N GLY A 71 -15.30 2.39 -19.18
CA GLY A 71 -16.57 1.92 -19.75
C GLY A 71 -16.82 0.42 -19.66
N THR A 72 -16.09 -0.30 -18.83
CA THR A 72 -16.46 -1.65 -18.37
C THR A 72 -17.36 -1.56 -17.14
N ARG A 73 -18.01 -2.69 -16.79
CA ARG A 73 -18.80 -2.81 -15.55
C ARG A 73 -17.91 -2.62 -14.31
N GLU A 74 -16.68 -3.14 -14.34
CA GLU A 74 -15.68 -2.95 -13.28
C GLU A 74 -15.36 -1.46 -13.06
N ALA A 75 -15.16 -0.70 -14.14
CA ALA A 75 -14.88 0.73 -14.04
C ALA A 75 -16.07 1.52 -13.51
N PHE A 76 -17.31 1.11 -13.80
CA PHE A 76 -18.50 1.72 -13.21
C PHE A 76 -18.51 1.54 -11.69
N LEU A 77 -18.30 0.31 -11.20
CA LEU A 77 -18.24 0.04 -9.76
C LEU A 77 -17.05 0.71 -9.07
N ALA A 78 -15.89 0.77 -9.73
CA ALA A 78 -14.74 1.50 -9.21
C ALA A 78 -15.02 3.01 -9.12
N LEU A 79 -15.69 3.60 -10.11
CA LEU A 79 -16.10 5.01 -10.04
C LEU A 79 -17.16 5.25 -8.97
N ALA A 80 -18.08 4.32 -8.74
CA ALA A 80 -19.04 4.39 -7.64
C ALA A 80 -18.33 4.34 -6.27
N LEU A 81 -17.37 3.42 -6.10
CA LEU A 81 -16.51 3.38 -4.92
C LEU A 81 -15.73 4.69 -4.74
N ALA A 82 -15.17 5.25 -5.81
CA ALA A 82 -14.45 6.52 -5.76
C ALA A 82 -15.37 7.67 -5.31
N TRP A 83 -16.62 7.72 -5.79
CA TRP A 83 -17.60 8.70 -5.33
C TRP A 83 -17.95 8.54 -3.85
N LEU A 84 -18.12 7.30 -3.37
CA LEU A 84 -18.34 7.03 -1.95
C LEU A 84 -17.16 7.53 -1.11
N ILE A 85 -15.92 7.25 -1.53
CA ILE A 85 -14.73 7.72 -0.83
C ILE A 85 -14.67 9.26 -0.83
N VAL A 86 -14.94 9.90 -1.96
CA VAL A 86 -14.99 11.38 -2.05
C VAL A 86 -16.03 11.97 -1.11
N LEU A 87 -17.22 11.37 -1.03
CA LEU A 87 -18.26 11.77 -0.09
C LEU A 87 -17.75 11.70 1.35
N PHE A 88 -17.08 10.60 1.73
CA PHE A 88 -16.52 10.44 3.08
C PHE A 88 -15.35 11.39 3.35
N CYS A 89 -14.52 11.73 2.35
CA CYS A 89 -13.50 12.76 2.48
C CYS A 89 -14.14 14.14 2.77
N VAL A 90 -15.22 14.49 2.07
CA VAL A 90 -15.96 15.74 2.31
C VAL A 90 -16.60 15.73 3.69
N LEU A 91 -17.23 14.63 4.10
CA LEU A 91 -17.81 14.47 5.43
C LEU A 91 -16.76 14.60 6.53
N ASP A 92 -15.57 14.03 6.37
CA ASP A 92 -14.48 14.16 7.37
C ASP A 92 -14.07 15.63 7.55
N LEU A 93 -13.89 16.36 6.45
CA LEU A 93 -13.49 17.77 6.48
C LEU A 93 -14.61 18.71 6.93
N ALA A 94 -15.88 18.34 6.73
CA ALA A 94 -17.03 19.16 7.09
C ALA A 94 -17.48 18.94 8.54
N LEU A 95 -17.38 17.70 9.05
CA LEU A 95 -17.87 17.33 10.37
C LEU A 95 -16.80 17.45 11.47
N PHE A 96 -15.51 17.50 11.11
CA PHE A 96 -14.42 17.54 12.07
C PHE A 96 -13.42 18.66 11.76
N PRO A 97 -12.76 19.20 12.79
CA PRO A 97 -11.71 20.19 12.59
C PRO A 97 -10.57 19.61 11.75
N ILE A 98 -10.12 20.42 10.79
CA ILE A 98 -9.03 20.09 9.89
C ILE A 98 -7.71 20.12 10.69
N PRO A 99 -7.04 18.97 10.88
CA PRO A 99 -5.85 18.89 11.73
C PRO A 99 -4.74 19.87 11.34
N LEU A 100 -4.60 20.15 10.05
CA LEU A 100 -3.61 21.10 9.54
C LEU A 100 -3.81 22.53 10.04
N PHE A 101 -5.05 22.95 10.26
CA PHE A 101 -5.38 24.34 10.63
C PHE A 101 -5.65 24.52 12.12
N ASP A 102 -6.15 23.48 12.79
CA ASP A 102 -6.60 23.59 14.19
C ASP A 102 -5.49 23.19 15.18
N LYS A 103 -5.09 21.90 15.19
CA LYS A 103 -4.05 21.37 16.08
C LYS A 103 -3.23 20.27 15.38
N PRO A 104 -2.09 20.62 14.76
CA PRO A 104 -1.23 19.66 14.06
C PRO A 104 -0.70 18.52 14.97
N SER A 105 -0.51 18.80 16.25
CA SER A 105 -0.10 17.84 17.27
C SER A 105 -1.20 16.83 17.65
N ALA A 106 -2.48 17.14 17.40
CA ALA A 106 -3.64 16.30 17.74
C ALA A 106 -4.00 15.27 16.66
N TYR A 107 -3.08 14.97 15.73
CA TYR A 107 -3.25 14.09 14.56
C TYR A 107 -3.89 12.71 14.83
N ALA A 108 -4.05 12.28 16.08
CA ALA A 108 -4.59 10.97 16.45
C ALA A 108 -5.88 11.01 17.29
N VAL A 109 -6.57 12.14 17.46
CA VAL A 109 -7.87 12.15 18.16
C VAL A 109 -8.92 11.50 17.26
N MET A 110 -9.05 10.18 17.40
CA MET A 110 -10.03 9.31 16.75
C MET A 110 -11.22 9.07 17.69
N GLU A 111 -11.77 10.14 18.25
CA GLU A 111 -12.90 10.03 19.19
C GLU A 111 -14.24 9.97 18.45
N GLY A 112 -15.13 9.10 18.93
CA GLY A 112 -16.50 8.96 18.46
C GLY A 112 -16.63 8.62 16.97
N GLY A 113 -17.56 9.29 16.28
CA GLY A 113 -17.92 9.01 14.89
C GLY A 113 -16.81 9.25 13.85
N ARG A 114 -15.73 9.95 14.22
CA ARG A 114 -14.61 10.26 13.32
C ARG A 114 -13.88 9.00 12.85
N ALA A 115 -13.75 8.00 13.71
CA ALA A 115 -13.10 6.74 13.37
C ALA A 115 -13.83 6.01 12.22
N HIS A 116 -15.16 5.96 12.25
CA HIS A 116 -15.97 5.32 11.22
C HIS A 116 -15.86 6.02 9.87
N ILE A 117 -15.86 7.36 9.86
CA ILE A 117 -15.70 8.14 8.63
C ILE A 117 -14.29 7.94 8.06
N ARG A 118 -13.28 7.98 8.93
CA ARG A 118 -11.87 7.79 8.54
C ARG A 118 -11.56 6.42 7.97
N HIS A 119 -12.23 5.36 8.41
CA HIS A 119 -12.04 4.04 7.79
C HIS A 119 -12.36 4.01 6.29
N VAL A 120 -13.29 4.86 5.82
CA VAL A 120 -13.64 4.98 4.40
C VAL A 120 -12.81 6.06 3.71
N SER A 121 -12.67 7.25 4.32
CA SER A 121 -11.90 8.36 3.72
C SER A 121 -10.40 8.03 3.60
N ASP A 122 -9.85 7.17 4.46
CA ASP A 122 -8.49 6.63 4.36
C ASP A 122 -8.23 5.88 3.04
N MET A 123 -9.28 5.40 2.35
CA MET A 123 -9.14 4.77 1.04
C MET A 123 -8.93 5.78 -0.09
N CYS A 124 -8.78 7.08 0.21
CA CYS A 124 -8.48 8.15 -0.75
C CYS A 124 -7.29 7.88 -1.68
N TRP A 125 -6.32 7.06 -1.25
CA TRP A 125 -5.17 6.65 -2.06
C TRP A 125 -5.55 5.90 -3.35
N VAL A 126 -6.76 5.32 -3.40
CA VAL A 126 -7.31 4.60 -4.55
C VAL A 126 -7.83 5.57 -5.63
N LEU A 127 -8.13 6.82 -5.27
CA LEU A 127 -8.73 7.80 -6.19
C LEU A 127 -7.83 8.09 -7.40
N PRO A 128 -6.51 8.33 -7.25
CA PRO A 128 -5.67 8.62 -8.43
C PRO A 128 -5.51 7.41 -9.38
N PRO A 129 -5.28 6.16 -8.91
CA PRO A 129 -5.36 4.97 -9.76
C PRO A 129 -6.70 4.85 -10.50
N ILE A 130 -7.85 5.02 -9.82
CA ILE A 130 -9.16 4.96 -10.47
C ILE A 130 -9.32 6.08 -11.50
N GLY A 131 -8.91 7.30 -11.18
CA GLY A 131 -8.93 8.43 -12.10
C GLY A 131 -8.11 8.18 -13.37
N LEU A 132 -6.92 7.60 -13.24
CA LEU A 132 -6.06 7.27 -14.38
C LEU A 132 -6.61 6.12 -15.25
N LEU A 133 -7.23 5.12 -14.62
CA LEU A 133 -7.62 3.88 -15.29
C LEU A 133 -9.06 3.91 -15.85
N CYS A 134 -9.98 4.53 -15.11
CA CYS A 134 -11.42 4.41 -15.34
C CYS A 134 -12.06 5.69 -15.87
N ALA A 135 -11.55 6.87 -15.51
CA ALA A 135 -12.19 8.14 -15.89
C ALA A 135 -11.96 8.48 -17.38
N ARG A 136 -13.08 8.72 -18.08
CA ARG A 136 -13.10 9.17 -19.49
C ARG A 136 -12.89 10.67 -19.62
N SER A 137 -13.50 11.46 -18.74
CA SER A 137 -13.39 12.91 -18.78
C SER A 137 -12.11 13.39 -18.10
N ARG A 138 -11.43 14.36 -18.72
CA ARG A 138 -10.21 14.96 -18.16
C ARG A 138 -10.49 15.63 -16.81
N ARG A 139 -11.66 16.26 -16.66
CA ARG A 139 -12.09 16.92 -15.42
C ARG A 139 -12.22 15.93 -14.26
N LEU A 140 -12.93 14.82 -14.45
CA LEU A 140 -13.09 13.80 -13.40
C LEU A 140 -11.75 13.17 -13.04
N ARG A 141 -10.91 12.88 -14.04
CA ARG A 141 -9.55 12.37 -13.81
C ARG A 141 -8.74 13.34 -12.93
N SER A 142 -8.69 14.61 -13.31
CA SER A 142 -7.95 15.63 -12.55
C SER A 142 -8.52 15.82 -11.15
N ALA A 143 -9.84 15.81 -10.97
CA ALA A 143 -10.49 15.91 -9.67
C ALA A 143 -10.11 14.74 -8.74
N LEU A 144 -10.23 13.50 -9.22
CA LEU A 144 -9.88 12.31 -8.43
C LEU A 144 -8.39 12.28 -8.05
N ILE A 145 -7.50 12.70 -8.97
CA ILE A 145 -6.08 12.84 -8.67
C ILE A 145 -5.85 13.90 -7.60
N ALA A 146 -6.42 15.10 -7.77
CA ALA A 146 -6.27 16.21 -6.83
C ALA A 146 -6.77 15.84 -5.43
N ILE A 147 -7.96 15.25 -5.31
CA ILE A 147 -8.53 14.86 -4.02
C ILE A 147 -7.62 13.83 -3.33
N GLY A 148 -7.13 12.82 -4.05
CA GLY A 148 -6.23 11.81 -3.49
C GLY A 148 -4.93 12.38 -2.92
N PHE A 149 -4.42 13.49 -3.47
CA PHE A 149 -3.21 14.16 -2.95
C PHE A 149 -3.50 15.19 -1.86
N VAL A 150 -4.56 15.99 -2.03
CA VAL A 150 -4.88 17.10 -1.12
C VAL A 150 -5.46 16.60 0.20
N PHE A 151 -6.37 15.61 0.15
CA PHE A 151 -7.05 15.14 1.36
C PHE A 151 -6.06 14.63 2.43
N PRO A 152 -5.10 13.72 2.13
CA PRO A 152 -4.10 13.29 3.11
C PRO A 152 -3.29 14.43 3.72
N VAL A 153 -2.99 15.48 2.94
CA VAL A 153 -2.25 16.66 3.44
C VAL A 153 -3.10 17.43 4.47
N LEU A 154 -4.38 17.65 4.17
CA LEU A 154 -5.30 18.36 5.07
C LEU A 154 -5.48 17.62 6.40
N VAL A 155 -5.48 16.28 6.37
CA VAL A 155 -5.59 15.46 7.58
C VAL A 155 -4.24 15.05 8.19
N ILE A 156 -3.11 15.53 7.66
CA ILE A 156 -1.73 15.22 8.09
C ILE A 156 -1.39 13.71 7.99
N ASP A 157 -2.10 12.95 7.14
CA ASP A 157 -1.89 11.51 6.99
C ASP A 157 -0.76 11.15 6.03
N ARG A 158 0.41 10.93 6.64
CA ARG A 158 1.65 10.54 5.95
C ARG A 158 1.53 9.19 5.25
N ASN A 159 0.83 8.23 5.85
CA ASN A 159 0.71 6.88 5.31
C ASN A 159 -0.19 6.85 4.09
N ARG A 160 -1.29 7.61 4.08
CA ARG A 160 -2.16 7.69 2.89
C ARG A 160 -1.55 8.54 1.79
N LEU A 161 -0.79 9.57 2.14
CA LEU A 161 -0.04 10.35 1.17
C LEU A 161 0.98 9.47 0.43
N PHE A 162 1.78 8.67 1.16
CA PHE A 162 2.72 7.74 0.52
C PHE A 162 2.03 6.66 -0.31
N ALA A 163 0.94 6.08 0.18
CA ALA A 163 0.14 5.13 -0.59
C ALA A 163 -0.31 5.73 -1.93
N THR A 164 -0.67 7.01 -1.91
CA THR A 164 -1.10 7.77 -3.08
C THR A 164 0.04 7.98 -4.06
N PHE A 165 1.18 8.53 -3.61
CA PHE A 165 2.37 8.73 -4.44
C PHE A 165 2.84 7.40 -5.05
N PHE A 166 2.95 6.36 -4.23
CA PHE A 166 3.37 5.03 -4.65
C PHE A 166 2.43 4.45 -5.71
N SER A 167 1.13 4.40 -5.43
CA SER A 167 0.15 3.80 -6.34
C SER A 167 0.05 4.58 -7.65
N PHE A 168 0.09 5.91 -7.59
CA PHE A 168 0.10 6.76 -8.78
C PHE A 168 1.35 6.52 -9.64
N ALA A 169 2.54 6.57 -9.02
CA ALA A 169 3.81 6.32 -9.72
C ALA A 169 3.87 4.91 -10.32
N LEU A 170 3.42 3.90 -9.57
CA LEU A 170 3.45 2.52 -10.03
C LEU A 170 2.50 2.29 -11.21
N VAL A 171 1.30 2.87 -11.20
CA VAL A 171 0.39 2.82 -12.36
C VAL A 171 1.01 3.48 -13.59
N LEU A 172 1.69 4.62 -13.43
CA LEU A 172 2.40 5.28 -14.53
C LEU A 172 3.50 4.40 -15.11
N VAL A 173 4.27 3.70 -14.25
CA VAL A 173 5.34 2.81 -14.68
C VAL A 173 4.80 1.55 -15.37
N LEU A 174 3.76 0.92 -14.80
CA LEU A 174 3.19 -0.33 -15.31
C LEU A 174 2.50 -0.16 -16.67
N ARG A 175 1.88 1.00 -16.95
CA ARG A 175 1.17 1.27 -18.21
C ARG A 175 2.01 1.94 -19.29
N ARG A 176 3.27 2.23 -18.99
CA ARG A 176 4.21 2.87 -19.90
C ARG A 176 4.55 1.98 -21.09
N ASP A 177 4.91 2.60 -22.21
CA ASP A 177 5.54 1.86 -23.31
C ASP A 177 6.89 1.28 -22.87
N GLY A 178 7.09 -0.01 -23.15
CA GLY A 178 8.35 -0.70 -22.93
C GLY A 178 9.52 -0.13 -23.74
N ALA A 179 9.24 0.43 -24.93
CA ALA A 179 10.25 0.97 -25.85
C ALA A 179 10.81 2.34 -25.40
N LEU A 180 10.00 3.13 -24.68
CA LEU A 180 10.43 4.44 -24.19
C LEU A 180 11.42 4.32 -23.01
N PRO A 181 12.12 5.40 -22.61
CA PRO A 181 12.84 5.47 -21.34
C PRO A 181 11.89 5.63 -20.14
N LEU A 182 12.33 5.26 -18.94
CA LEU A 182 11.53 5.44 -17.73
C LEU A 182 11.30 6.95 -17.49
N PRO A 183 10.13 7.37 -16.98
CA PRO A 183 9.81 8.77 -16.75
C PRO A 183 10.52 9.28 -15.48
N TRP A 184 11.85 9.19 -15.46
CA TRP A 184 12.67 9.49 -14.29
C TRP A 184 12.45 10.90 -13.77
N LYS A 185 12.24 11.89 -14.65
CA LYS A 185 11.92 13.26 -14.23
C LYS A 185 10.64 13.31 -13.40
N THR A 186 9.58 12.63 -13.83
CA THR A 186 8.32 12.56 -13.09
C THR A 186 8.47 11.77 -11.79
N LEU A 187 9.17 10.63 -11.83
CA LEU A 187 9.39 9.80 -10.64
C LEU A 187 10.23 10.54 -9.60
N LEU A 188 11.30 11.22 -10.02
CA LEU A 188 12.12 12.05 -9.15
C LEU A 188 11.31 13.23 -8.60
N ALA A 189 10.55 13.95 -9.44
CA ALA A 189 9.69 15.03 -8.97
C ALA A 189 8.66 14.55 -7.93
N LEU A 190 8.04 13.39 -8.15
CA LEU A 190 7.13 12.76 -7.18
C LEU A 190 7.86 12.36 -5.89
N ALA A 191 9.07 11.80 -6.00
CA ALA A 191 9.87 11.43 -4.83
C ALA A 191 10.31 12.65 -4.01
N PHE A 192 10.77 13.72 -4.67
CA PHE A 192 11.13 14.98 -4.04
C PHE A 192 9.92 15.66 -3.39
N ALA A 193 8.79 15.74 -4.09
CA ALA A 193 7.56 16.30 -3.54
C ALA A 193 7.07 15.50 -2.34
N GLY A 194 6.98 14.17 -2.47
CA GLY A 194 6.58 13.27 -1.39
C GLY A 194 7.51 13.35 -0.18
N GLY A 195 8.83 13.31 -0.40
CA GLY A 195 9.83 13.43 0.66
C GLY A 195 9.80 14.79 1.35
N SER A 196 9.64 15.88 0.60
CA SER A 196 9.56 17.24 1.16
C SER A 196 8.30 17.41 2.00
N ILE A 197 7.12 17.03 1.48
CA ILE A 197 5.87 17.09 2.23
C ILE A 197 5.96 16.20 3.48
N PHE A 198 6.53 15.00 3.35
CA PHE A 198 6.73 14.11 4.49
C PHE A 198 7.59 14.73 5.59
N SER A 199 8.74 15.31 5.24
CA SER A 199 9.63 15.97 6.21
C SER A 199 8.94 17.17 6.87
N ILE A 200 8.20 17.98 6.10
CA ILE A 200 7.44 19.12 6.63
C ILE A 200 6.36 18.63 7.60
N LEU A 201 5.55 17.64 7.22
CA LEU A 201 4.53 17.06 8.10
C LEU A 201 5.14 16.39 9.33
N GLY A 202 6.35 15.81 9.21
CA GLY A 202 7.12 15.27 10.32
C GLY A 202 7.49 16.33 11.35
N ILE A 203 8.08 17.44 10.89
CA ILE A 203 8.45 18.59 11.74
C ILE A 203 7.20 19.18 12.42
N LEU A 204 6.13 19.42 11.65
CA LEU A 204 4.88 20.01 12.18
C LEU A 204 4.22 19.13 13.24
N ARG A 205 4.35 17.81 13.13
CA ARG A 205 3.71 16.85 14.05
C ARG A 205 4.55 16.58 15.29
N SER A 206 5.86 16.44 15.14
CA SER A 206 6.73 15.86 16.16
C SER A 206 7.80 16.80 16.70
N GLY A 207 7.90 18.02 16.18
CA GLY A 207 8.86 19.03 16.64
C GLY A 207 10.30 18.75 16.17
N PRO A 208 11.28 19.51 16.70
CA PRO A 208 12.70 19.34 16.37
C PRO A 208 13.26 18.03 16.96
N LEU A 209 14.23 17.43 16.26
CA LEU A 209 14.84 16.13 16.61
C LEU A 209 15.99 16.24 17.63
N GLU A 210 16.23 17.42 18.19
CA GLU A 210 17.45 17.73 18.96
C GLU A 210 17.53 17.02 20.32
N TYR A 211 16.39 16.59 20.87
CA TYR A 211 16.31 15.96 22.19
C TYR A 211 16.26 14.43 22.14
N ILE A 212 16.46 13.80 20.98
CA ILE A 212 16.39 12.34 20.84
C ILE A 212 17.76 11.73 21.16
N THR A 213 17.81 10.97 22.24
CA THR A 213 19.02 10.29 22.75
C THR A 213 19.11 8.86 22.23
N LEU A 214 19.12 8.66 20.92
CA LEU A 214 19.47 7.38 20.30
C LEU A 214 20.97 7.36 19.94
N PRO A 215 21.60 6.18 19.86
CA PRO A 215 23.02 6.06 19.51
C PRO A 215 23.20 6.31 18.00
N PHE A 216 23.05 7.57 17.58
CA PHE A 216 23.19 7.96 16.19
C PHE A 216 24.67 8.08 15.79
N SER A 217 24.97 7.69 14.55
CA SER A 217 26.31 7.80 14.00
C SER A 217 26.70 9.26 13.71
N ALA A 218 28.00 9.51 13.56
CA ALA A 218 28.51 10.83 13.15
C ALA A 218 27.89 11.32 11.82
N THR A 219 27.61 10.39 10.90
CA THR A 219 26.96 10.67 9.61
C THR A 219 25.56 11.23 9.80
N TYR A 220 24.77 10.66 10.73
CA TYR A 220 23.44 11.17 11.03
C TYR A 220 23.50 12.57 11.64
N HIS A 221 24.42 12.80 12.58
CA HIS A 221 24.57 14.12 13.22
C HIS A 221 24.96 15.22 12.23
N ALA A 222 25.79 14.90 11.23
CA ALA A 222 26.20 15.83 10.18
C ALA A 222 25.10 16.12 9.14
N ALA A 223 24.02 15.32 9.09
CA ALA A 223 22.97 15.51 8.10
C ALA A 223 22.07 16.75 8.38
N PRO A 224 21.56 17.43 7.34
CA PRO A 224 20.53 18.46 7.48
C PRO A 224 19.26 17.93 8.15
N GLN A 225 18.53 18.80 8.86
CA GLN A 225 17.34 18.42 9.63
C GLN A 225 16.26 17.69 8.80
N GLY A 226 16.04 18.11 7.55
CA GLY A 226 15.10 17.44 6.66
C GLY A 226 15.52 16.00 6.29
N ILE A 227 16.83 15.74 6.21
CA ILE A 227 17.40 14.42 5.94
C ILE A 227 17.39 13.56 7.21
N LYS A 228 17.66 14.14 8.38
CA LYS A 228 17.56 13.45 9.68
C LYS A 228 16.17 12.83 9.87
N TRP A 229 15.10 13.54 9.52
CA TRP A 229 13.73 13.01 9.56
C TRP A 229 13.52 11.80 8.64
N LEU A 230 14.06 11.85 7.42
CA LEU A 230 13.96 10.74 6.47
C LEU A 230 14.76 9.52 6.94
N LEU A 231 15.99 9.73 7.40
CA LEU A 231 16.84 8.68 7.93
C LEU A 231 16.23 8.03 9.17
N LEU A 232 15.80 8.84 10.14
CA LEU A 232 15.14 8.36 11.36
C LEU A 232 13.91 7.51 11.02
N TYR A 233 13.02 8.00 10.16
CA TYR A 233 11.81 7.25 9.81
C TYR A 233 12.12 5.96 9.04
N ALA A 234 13.12 5.99 8.16
CA ALA A 234 13.52 4.82 7.38
C ALA A 234 14.30 3.77 8.19
N SER A 235 14.82 4.12 9.36
CA SER A 235 15.74 3.25 10.12
C SER A 235 15.26 2.90 11.53
N ALA A 236 14.34 3.69 12.09
CA ALA A 236 13.81 3.45 13.44
C ALA A 236 13.09 2.11 13.56
N GLY A 237 12.39 1.67 12.52
CA GLY A 237 11.70 0.38 12.53
C GLY A 237 12.64 -0.80 12.73
N PRO A 238 13.63 -1.06 11.85
CA PRO A 238 14.60 -2.13 12.04
C PRO A 238 15.43 -1.96 13.32
N TYR A 239 15.78 -0.72 13.71
CA TYR A 239 16.44 -0.45 14.99
C TYR A 239 15.62 -0.95 16.18
N ASN A 240 14.36 -0.52 16.29
CA ASN A 240 13.46 -0.92 17.38
C ASN A 240 13.20 -2.44 17.36
N PHE A 241 13.09 -3.04 16.18
CA PHE A 241 12.99 -4.49 16.04
C PHE A 241 14.22 -5.21 16.63
N SER A 242 15.42 -4.75 16.27
CA SER A 242 16.68 -5.28 16.80
C SER A 242 16.81 -5.09 18.31
N ALA A 243 16.47 -3.91 18.83
CA ALA A 243 16.54 -3.58 20.24
C ALA A 243 15.62 -4.47 21.07
N ILE A 244 14.36 -4.64 20.64
CA ILE A 244 13.39 -5.51 21.32
C ILE A 244 13.81 -6.98 21.27
N LEU A 245 14.36 -7.44 20.15
CA LEU A 245 14.88 -8.78 20.04
C LEU A 245 16.04 -9.01 21.02
N ALA A 246 17.02 -8.09 21.06
CA ALA A 246 18.18 -8.19 21.94
C ALA A 246 17.78 -8.18 23.43
N LYS A 247 16.72 -7.43 23.78
CA LYS A 247 16.16 -7.38 25.14
C LYS A 247 15.31 -8.59 25.50
N GLY A 248 15.02 -9.49 24.55
CA GLY A 248 14.18 -10.67 24.79
C GLY A 248 12.76 -10.34 25.27
N TYR A 249 12.26 -9.14 24.98
CA TYR A 249 10.98 -8.68 25.50
C TYR A 249 9.81 -9.33 24.75
N LEU A 250 8.90 -9.96 25.50
CA LEU A 250 7.69 -10.58 24.98
C LEU A 250 6.45 -9.92 25.56
N ASN A 251 5.49 -9.61 24.68
CA ASN A 251 4.18 -9.08 24.99
C ASN A 251 3.19 -9.44 23.86
N PRO A 252 2.36 -10.48 24.04
CA PRO A 252 1.40 -10.91 23.03
C PRO A 252 0.19 -9.95 22.90
N ASP A 253 -0.13 -9.18 23.93
CA ASP A 253 -1.30 -8.30 23.94
C ASP A 253 -1.22 -7.24 22.86
N PHE A 254 0.00 -6.78 22.53
CA PHE A 254 0.21 -5.81 21.46
C PHE A 254 -0.24 -6.36 20.10
N LEU A 255 0.00 -7.64 19.82
CA LEU A 255 -0.47 -8.29 18.59
C LEU A 255 -1.99 -8.47 18.61
N ILE A 256 -2.57 -8.86 19.75
CA ILE A 256 -4.02 -9.03 19.89
C ILE A 256 -4.74 -7.70 19.65
N ASN A 257 -4.25 -6.60 20.23
CA ASN A 257 -4.81 -5.26 20.01
C ASN A 257 -4.76 -4.81 18.54
N GLN A 258 -3.80 -5.32 17.77
CA GLN A 258 -3.71 -5.04 16.33
C GLN A 258 -4.63 -5.93 15.49
N LEU A 259 -4.77 -7.21 15.86
CA LEU A 259 -5.54 -8.19 15.09
C LEU A 259 -7.04 -8.22 15.44
N VAL A 260 -7.42 -7.85 16.65
CA VAL A 260 -8.81 -7.90 17.13
C VAL A 260 -9.36 -6.48 17.23
N PRO A 261 -10.40 -6.12 16.47
CA PRO A 261 -11.00 -4.78 16.56
C PRO A 261 -11.52 -4.57 17.98
N LEU A 262 -11.37 -3.35 18.50
CA LEU A 262 -11.92 -2.92 19.79
C LEU A 262 -11.34 -3.63 21.03
N HIS A 263 -10.29 -4.45 20.89
CA HIS A 263 -9.69 -5.17 22.01
C HIS A 263 -8.83 -4.27 22.92
N GLY A 264 -8.15 -3.28 22.34
CA GLY A 264 -7.31 -2.37 23.12
C GLY A 264 -6.55 -1.38 22.25
N SER A 265 -5.74 -0.54 22.91
CA SER A 265 -4.91 0.45 22.24
C SER A 265 -3.64 -0.19 21.64
N VAL A 266 -3.28 0.24 20.44
CA VAL A 266 -1.98 -0.06 19.78
C VAL A 266 -0.95 1.04 20.02
N VAL A 267 -1.23 1.97 20.95
CA VAL A 267 -0.28 3.03 21.33
C VAL A 267 0.84 2.41 22.15
N THR A 268 2.06 2.59 21.66
CA THR A 268 3.30 2.17 22.30
C THR A 268 3.83 3.20 23.30
N ALA A 269 3.41 4.47 23.18
CA ALA A 269 3.78 5.52 24.13
C ALA A 269 3.11 5.28 25.50
N GLY A 270 3.87 5.40 26.60
CA GLY A 270 3.37 5.15 27.95
C GLY A 270 3.14 3.66 28.29
N THR A 271 3.68 2.75 27.47
CA THR A 271 3.64 1.30 27.74
C THR A 271 4.92 0.83 28.43
N SER A 272 4.91 -0.43 28.91
CA SER A 272 6.10 -1.10 29.46
C SER A 272 7.08 -1.62 28.40
N ILE A 273 6.88 -1.30 27.11
CA ILE A 273 7.77 -1.72 26.03
C ILE A 273 9.12 -0.99 26.21
N PRO A 274 10.24 -1.71 26.34
CA PRO A 274 11.54 -1.12 26.65
C PRO A 274 12.19 -0.53 25.38
N LEU A 275 11.61 0.54 24.82
CA LEU A 275 12.20 1.30 23.73
C LEU A 275 13.33 2.19 24.25
N ASP A 276 14.44 2.28 23.51
CA ASP A 276 15.58 3.15 23.89
C ASP A 276 15.23 4.64 23.82
N ALA A 277 14.26 4.99 22.97
CA ALA A 277 13.63 6.30 22.95
C ALA A 277 12.11 6.13 22.84
N SER A 278 11.40 6.35 23.95
CA SER A 278 9.94 6.15 24.04
C SER A 278 9.12 7.08 23.14
N ASN A 279 9.71 8.21 22.73
CA ASN A 279 9.15 9.14 21.75
C ASN A 279 9.36 8.70 20.29
N ILE A 280 10.27 7.76 20.02
CA ILE A 280 10.52 7.17 18.70
C ILE A 280 9.91 5.77 18.65
N ASN A 281 8.60 5.76 18.47
CA ASN A 281 7.79 4.56 18.58
C ASN A 281 7.42 3.93 17.23
N VAL A 282 8.23 4.20 16.21
CA VAL A 282 8.11 3.68 14.85
C VAL A 282 8.60 2.24 14.83
N GLY A 283 7.75 1.29 14.42
CA GLY A 283 8.06 -0.13 14.39
C GLY A 283 7.90 -0.74 13.00
N THR A 284 8.59 -1.85 12.75
CA THR A 284 8.30 -2.68 11.57
C THR A 284 6.93 -3.32 11.70
N GLU A 285 6.37 -3.78 10.57
CA GLU A 285 5.20 -4.66 10.52
C GLU A 285 5.37 -5.93 11.36
N PHE A 286 6.61 -6.36 11.57
CA PHE A 286 6.97 -7.62 12.20
C PHE A 286 7.19 -7.49 13.71
N LEU A 287 7.29 -6.26 14.23
CA LEU A 287 7.51 -5.97 15.65
C LEU A 287 6.42 -6.56 16.58
N PRO A 288 5.11 -6.47 16.27
CA PRO A 288 4.07 -7.12 17.10
C PRO A 288 4.25 -8.64 17.19
N PHE A 289 4.64 -9.28 16.08
CA PHE A 289 4.84 -10.72 16.02
C PHE A 289 6.12 -11.16 16.73
N LEU A 290 7.15 -10.32 16.69
CA LEU A 290 8.36 -10.49 17.50
C LEU A 290 8.03 -10.49 18.99
N MET A 291 7.24 -9.52 19.45
CA MET A 291 6.84 -9.45 20.86
C MET A 291 5.90 -10.61 21.26
N ALA A 292 5.06 -11.11 20.35
CA ALA A 292 4.15 -12.21 20.67
C ALA A 292 4.84 -13.59 20.69
N PHE A 293 5.68 -13.89 19.71
CA PHE A 293 6.22 -15.24 19.50
C PHE A 293 7.73 -15.27 19.22
N GLY A 294 8.45 -14.20 19.56
CA GLY A 294 9.89 -14.11 19.35
C GLY A 294 10.29 -14.08 17.85
N PRO A 295 11.56 -14.42 17.54
CA PRO A 295 12.10 -14.40 16.18
C PRO A 295 11.28 -15.20 15.17
N VAL A 296 10.71 -16.33 15.62
CA VAL A 296 9.90 -17.22 14.79
C VAL A 296 8.61 -16.53 14.36
N GLY A 297 7.93 -15.83 15.27
CA GLY A 297 6.75 -15.03 14.95
C GLY A 297 7.03 -13.98 13.89
N ALA A 298 8.13 -13.23 14.06
CA ALA A 298 8.55 -12.24 13.09
C ALA A 298 8.83 -12.86 11.71
N ALA A 299 9.54 -13.98 11.66
CA ALA A 299 9.83 -14.70 10.42
C ALA A 299 8.54 -15.17 9.72
N LEU A 300 7.59 -15.74 10.48
CA LEU A 300 6.29 -16.15 9.94
C LEU A 300 5.49 -14.96 9.40
N ALA A 301 5.55 -13.80 10.05
CA ALA A 301 4.89 -12.59 9.56
C ALA A 301 5.49 -12.09 8.23
N VAL A 302 6.82 -12.12 8.10
CA VAL A 302 7.52 -11.81 6.84
C VAL A 302 7.07 -12.76 5.72
N LEU A 303 7.04 -14.07 6.01
CA LEU A 303 6.60 -15.09 5.04
C LEU A 303 5.12 -14.97 4.69
N ALA A 304 4.25 -14.65 5.65
CA ALA A 304 2.83 -14.42 5.41
C ALA A 304 2.60 -13.19 4.52
N LEU A 305 3.32 -12.10 4.78
CA LEU A 305 3.27 -10.91 3.93
C LEU A 305 3.78 -11.20 2.51
N TYR A 306 4.83 -12.01 2.39
CA TYR A 306 5.32 -12.46 1.09
C TYR A 306 4.31 -13.36 0.35
N ALA A 307 3.67 -14.30 1.04
CA ALA A 307 2.63 -15.15 0.47
C ALA A 307 1.44 -14.31 -0.02
N MET A 308 1.04 -13.29 0.74
CA MET A 308 0.01 -12.32 0.36
C MET A 308 0.40 -11.53 -0.89
N LEU A 309 1.67 -11.15 -1.02
CA LEU A 309 2.20 -10.52 -2.23
C LEU A 309 2.13 -11.45 -3.44
N LEU A 310 2.59 -12.69 -3.31
CA LEU A 310 2.50 -13.71 -4.38
C LEU A 310 1.05 -13.96 -4.80
N TRP A 311 0.15 -14.09 -3.84
CA TRP A 311 -1.29 -14.28 -4.04
C TRP A 311 -1.93 -13.09 -4.80
N SER A 312 -1.51 -11.86 -4.48
CA SER A 312 -1.96 -10.67 -5.22
C SER A 312 -1.45 -10.67 -6.66
N VAL A 313 -0.19 -11.08 -6.89
CA VAL A 313 0.41 -11.18 -8.23
C VAL A 313 -0.24 -12.29 -9.06
N GLN A 314 -0.54 -13.44 -8.46
CA GLN A 314 -1.22 -14.55 -9.13
C GLN A 314 -2.57 -14.10 -9.71
N ARG A 315 -3.31 -13.27 -8.96
CA ARG A 315 -4.58 -12.70 -9.42
C ARG A 315 -4.47 -11.71 -10.58
N LEU A 316 -3.28 -11.17 -10.85
CA LEU A 316 -3.06 -10.31 -12.03
C LEU A 316 -2.93 -11.12 -13.32
N ARG A 317 -2.63 -12.43 -13.26
CA ARG A 317 -2.33 -13.24 -14.44
C ARG A 317 -3.53 -13.43 -15.37
N GLN A 318 -4.75 -13.38 -14.85
CA GLN A 318 -5.99 -13.50 -15.62
C GLN A 318 -6.37 -12.17 -16.31
N ALA A 319 -5.49 -11.65 -17.16
CA ALA A 319 -5.71 -10.42 -17.93
C ALA A 319 -5.78 -9.10 -17.11
N VAL A 320 -5.09 -9.04 -15.98
CA VAL A 320 -4.92 -7.83 -15.14
C VAL A 320 -6.26 -7.15 -14.83
N PRO A 321 -7.19 -7.83 -14.12
CA PRO A 321 -8.49 -7.25 -13.78
C PRO A 321 -8.31 -6.08 -12.81
N LEU A 322 -9.24 -5.11 -12.87
CA LEU A 322 -9.07 -3.83 -12.18
C LEU A 322 -8.88 -3.99 -10.67
N PHE A 323 -9.74 -4.77 -10.03
CA PHE A 323 -9.72 -4.95 -8.59
C PHE A 323 -8.52 -5.77 -8.12
N SER A 324 -8.03 -6.73 -8.91
CA SER A 324 -6.75 -7.40 -8.63
C SER A 324 -5.56 -6.45 -8.74
N LEU A 325 -5.58 -5.51 -9.69
CA LEU A 325 -4.59 -4.45 -9.76
C LEU A 325 -4.62 -3.58 -8.50
N LEU A 326 -5.80 -3.17 -8.05
CA LEU A 326 -5.94 -2.39 -6.81
C LEU A 326 -5.45 -3.15 -5.58
N MET A 327 -5.75 -4.46 -5.47
CA MET A 327 -5.19 -5.31 -4.42
C MET A 327 -3.67 -5.35 -4.50
N PHE A 328 -3.10 -5.61 -5.67
CA PHE A 328 -1.65 -5.62 -5.85
C PHE A 328 -1.00 -4.28 -5.46
N LEU A 329 -1.58 -3.14 -5.85
CA LEU A 329 -1.08 -1.82 -5.45
C LEU A 329 -1.08 -1.66 -3.93
N ARG A 330 -2.14 -2.10 -3.25
CA ARG A 330 -2.22 -2.06 -1.79
C ARG A 330 -1.18 -2.98 -1.14
N VAL A 331 -1.10 -4.24 -1.57
CA VAL A 331 -0.20 -5.24 -0.98
C VAL A 331 1.26 -4.85 -1.21
N SER A 332 1.62 -4.46 -2.44
CA SER A 332 2.98 -3.98 -2.74
C SER A 332 3.34 -2.72 -1.95
N TYR A 333 2.40 -1.80 -1.74
CA TYR A 333 2.63 -0.63 -0.88
C TYR A 333 2.93 -1.02 0.57
N VAL A 334 2.12 -1.90 1.19
CA VAL A 334 2.36 -2.31 2.57
C VAL A 334 3.65 -3.14 2.70
N CYS A 335 4.03 -3.90 1.66
CA CYS A 335 5.35 -4.56 1.62
C CYS A 335 6.50 -3.54 1.59
N VAL A 336 6.37 -2.46 0.80
CA VAL A 336 7.40 -1.41 0.77
C VAL A 336 7.49 -0.67 2.09
N MET A 337 6.37 -0.50 2.77
CA MET A 337 6.30 0.18 4.06
C MET A 337 6.54 -0.73 5.28
N SER A 338 6.65 -2.04 5.08
CA SER A 338 6.77 -3.01 6.18
C SER A 338 7.98 -2.78 7.10
N PRO A 339 9.12 -2.22 6.66
CA PRO A 339 10.20 -1.87 7.57
C PRO A 339 9.90 -0.65 8.44
N PHE A 340 8.89 0.17 8.11
CA PHE A 340 8.67 1.49 8.72
C PHE A 340 7.37 1.59 9.52
N ALA A 341 6.31 0.90 9.12
CA ALA A 341 5.03 1.03 9.80
C ALA A 341 4.15 -0.23 9.65
N PRO A 342 3.47 -0.67 10.74
CA PRO A 342 2.50 -1.73 10.68
C PRO A 342 1.22 -1.25 9.97
N GLN A 343 0.91 -1.85 8.83
CA GLN A 343 -0.25 -1.54 7.99
C GLN A 343 -0.86 -2.78 7.31
N ALA A 344 -0.10 -3.86 7.14
CA ALA A 344 -0.53 -5.06 6.42
C ALA A 344 -1.52 -5.88 7.24
N PHE A 345 -1.20 -6.18 8.49
CA PHE A 345 -2.04 -6.99 9.38
C PHE A 345 -3.00 -6.11 10.17
N THR A 346 -3.84 -5.35 9.45
CA THR A 346 -4.86 -4.47 10.04
C THR A 346 -6.20 -4.69 9.38
N TRP A 347 -7.30 -4.45 10.12
CA TRP A 347 -8.65 -4.56 9.59
C TRP A 347 -8.94 -3.64 8.41
N THR A 348 -8.33 -2.46 8.37
CA THR A 348 -8.49 -1.56 7.22
C THR A 348 -7.92 -2.16 5.93
N ASN A 349 -6.80 -2.88 6.03
CA ASN A 349 -6.19 -3.57 4.89
C ASN A 349 -7.02 -4.77 4.44
N PHE A 350 -7.44 -5.62 5.39
CA PHE A 350 -8.28 -6.77 5.09
C PHE A 350 -9.66 -6.36 4.56
N GLY A 351 -10.26 -5.31 5.11
CA GLY A 351 -11.52 -4.74 4.63
C GLY A 351 -11.41 -4.24 3.18
N PHE A 352 -10.35 -3.51 2.84
CA PHE A 352 -10.11 -3.08 1.46
C PHE A 352 -9.97 -4.27 0.49
N ILE A 353 -9.24 -5.31 0.89
CA ILE A 353 -9.08 -6.53 0.09
C ILE A 353 -10.42 -7.24 -0.06
N GLY A 354 -11.21 -7.34 1.01
CA GLY A 354 -12.57 -7.87 0.98
C GLY A 354 -13.45 -7.12 -0.03
N ILE A 355 -13.43 -5.78 -0.01
CA ILE A 355 -14.13 -4.95 -1.01
C ILE A 355 -13.66 -5.29 -2.43
N CYS A 356 -12.35 -5.42 -2.65
CA CYS A 356 -11.81 -5.77 -3.98
C CYS A 356 -12.15 -7.20 -4.43
N LEU A 357 -12.46 -8.11 -3.52
CA LEU A 357 -12.93 -9.46 -3.83
C LEU A 357 -14.44 -9.47 -4.13
N LEU A 358 -15.23 -8.63 -3.47
CA LEU A 358 -16.68 -8.54 -3.64
C LEU A 358 -17.11 -7.78 -4.90
N LEU A 359 -16.45 -6.65 -5.21
CA LEU A 359 -16.83 -5.80 -6.34
C LEU A 359 -16.81 -6.50 -7.72
N PRO A 360 -15.85 -7.39 -8.05
CA PRO A 360 -15.90 -8.19 -9.27
C PRO A 360 -17.16 -9.08 -9.36
N VAL A 361 -17.61 -9.65 -8.24
CA VAL A 361 -18.82 -10.49 -8.19
C VAL A 361 -20.04 -9.64 -8.51
N MET A 362 -20.15 -8.47 -7.88
CA MET A 362 -21.21 -7.49 -8.18
C MET A 362 -21.16 -7.02 -9.65
N ALA A 363 -19.96 -6.89 -10.23
CA ALA A 363 -19.78 -6.50 -11.63
C ALA A 363 -20.42 -7.51 -12.60
N ASN A 364 -20.50 -8.79 -12.21
CA ASN A 364 -21.11 -9.83 -13.04
C ASN A 364 -22.64 -9.68 -13.11
N TRP A 365 -23.27 -9.10 -12.09
CA TRP A 365 -24.72 -8.88 -12.02
C TRP A 365 -25.21 -7.64 -12.78
N LEU A 366 -24.31 -6.70 -13.13
CA LEU A 366 -24.68 -5.52 -13.92
C LEU A 366 -24.93 -5.90 -15.40
N PRO A 367 -25.76 -5.18 -16.17
CA PRO A 367 -25.94 -5.46 -17.61
C PRO A 367 -24.66 -5.25 -18.43
N ASN A 368 -24.41 -6.04 -19.49
CA ASN A 368 -23.27 -5.79 -20.42
C ASN A 368 -23.79 -5.16 -21.70
N ARG A 369 -23.71 -3.82 -21.79
CA ARG A 369 -24.10 -3.09 -23.00
C ARG A 369 -23.19 -3.35 -24.21
N LYS A 370 -22.09 -4.09 -24.04
CA LYS A 370 -21.16 -4.48 -25.10
C LYS A 370 -21.17 -5.98 -25.42
N ALA A 371 -22.05 -6.76 -24.78
CA ALA A 371 -22.26 -8.13 -25.26
C ALA A 371 -22.89 -8.02 -26.67
N PRO A 372 -22.38 -8.73 -27.68
CA PRO A 372 -23.11 -8.86 -28.93
C PRO A 372 -24.52 -9.32 -28.57
N ALA A 373 -25.54 -8.62 -29.05
CA ALA A 373 -26.89 -9.17 -29.01
C ALA A 373 -26.79 -10.57 -29.61
N ALA A 374 -27.18 -11.60 -28.84
CA ALA A 374 -27.23 -12.95 -29.35
C ALA A 374 -28.00 -12.88 -30.68
N ALA A 375 -27.34 -13.25 -31.77
CA ALA A 375 -27.97 -13.25 -33.07
C ALA A 375 -29.27 -14.06 -32.94
N PRO A 376 -30.41 -13.55 -33.44
CA PRO A 376 -31.64 -14.33 -33.43
C PRO A 376 -31.34 -15.68 -34.08
N ALA A 377 -31.70 -16.76 -33.38
CA ALA A 377 -31.53 -18.11 -33.89
C ALA A 377 -32.12 -18.18 -35.30
N PRO A 378 -31.40 -18.77 -36.29
CA PRO A 378 -31.96 -18.94 -37.63
C PRO A 378 -33.27 -19.71 -37.50
N SER A 379 -34.35 -19.09 -37.95
CA SER A 379 -35.67 -19.71 -38.09
C SER A 379 -35.49 -21.05 -38.82
N SER A 380 -36.02 -22.11 -38.22
CA SER A 380 -36.04 -23.46 -38.75
C SER A 380 -36.43 -23.44 -40.24
N PRO A 381 -35.77 -24.25 -41.11
CA PRO A 381 -36.16 -24.32 -42.51
C PRO A 381 -37.58 -24.87 -42.58
N SER A 382 -38.51 -24.00 -42.96
CA SER A 382 -39.87 -24.38 -43.35
C SER A 382 -39.76 -25.39 -44.49
N LEU A 383 -40.27 -26.60 -44.27
CA LEU A 383 -40.51 -27.64 -45.26
C LEU A 383 -41.06 -27.02 -46.56
N GLN A 384 -40.20 -26.92 -47.55
CA GLN A 384 -40.56 -26.54 -48.91
C GLN A 384 -41.35 -27.72 -49.49
N ARG A 385 -42.67 -27.54 -49.68
CA ARG A 385 -43.52 -28.47 -50.41
C ARG A 385 -42.93 -28.68 -51.81
N VAL A 386 -42.59 -29.93 -52.11
CA VAL A 386 -42.32 -30.42 -53.46
C VAL A 386 -43.61 -30.29 -54.28
N PRO A 387 -43.61 -29.62 -55.44
CA PRO A 387 -44.72 -29.69 -56.39
C PRO A 387 -44.65 -31.01 -57.15
N ASP A 388 -45.75 -31.77 -57.14
CA ASP A 388 -46.00 -32.91 -58.02
C ASP A 388 -45.80 -32.52 -59.49
N HIS A 389 -44.91 -33.23 -60.18
CA HIS A 389 -44.88 -33.24 -61.65
C HIS A 389 -45.80 -34.35 -62.15
N GLY A 390 -47.05 -33.98 -62.44
CA GLY A 390 -47.98 -34.76 -63.24
C GLY A 390 -48.00 -34.27 -64.69
N THR A 391 -47.72 -35.20 -65.61
CA THR A 391 -48.27 -35.37 -66.97
C THR A 391 -48.25 -34.20 -67.97
N ARG A 392 -47.39 -34.31 -68.99
CA ARG A 392 -47.78 -34.73 -70.36
C ARG A 392 -46.57 -35.03 -71.23
#